data_AF-A0A9Q0S8H3-F1
#
_entry.id   AF-A0A9Q0S8H3-F1
#
_cell.length_a   1.000
_cell.length_b   1.000
_cell.length_c   1.000
_cell.angle_alpha   90.00
_cell.angle_beta   90.00
_cell.angle_gamma   90.00
#
_symmetry.space_group_name_H-M   'P 1'
#
loop_
_entity.id
_entity.type
_entity.pdbx_description
1 polymer ?
#
loop_
_entity_poly.entity_id
_entity_poly.type
_entity_poly.pdbx_seq_one_letter_code
_entity_poly.pdbx_strand_id
1 'polypeptide(L)'
;DNLIFRNFFSSTQLKYQKVYSNRNEELYRRKVFFENLKAICEHNEKFRKNLETYEKGVNVFADMDFDEFRSTHLGFNPKMVKLSKFHKFPIENLSRRQSDIPTEINWFEKGAVSRVRRQGNNYFPAIGSVESQLYRKYNVLVELSVQEIVDCSTKNGNEGCVSGVMSQSFDYMIENGIGSETNYPYTGTNETCLSTRKRILNIKGYVQLPSGDENTLLKAVAKIGPIAAAMEITNNTRQFVGKTIFYDKACHRSSDFMNHAVLIVGYGSSNGSEYWLIKNSWGDSFGDGGFAKIARNKGNHCNIATDVSFPIL
;
A
#
# COMPACT_ATOMS: atom_id res chain seq x y z
N ASP A 1 9.79 5.32 -38.28
CA ASP A 1 9.88 5.10 -36.83
C ASP A 1 8.91 4.08 -36.21
N ASN A 2 8.70 2.88 -36.77
CA ASN A 2 7.76 1.88 -36.19
C ASN A 2 8.46 0.66 -35.55
N LEU A 3 9.72 0.38 -35.90
CA LEU A 3 10.41 -0.84 -35.45
C LEU A 3 10.94 -0.75 -34.01
N ILE A 4 11.50 0.40 -33.62
CA ILE A 4 12.08 0.60 -32.27
C ILE A 4 10.99 0.49 -31.20
N PHE A 5 9.86 1.18 -31.39
CA PHE A 5 8.73 1.14 -30.46
C PHE A 5 8.11 -0.25 -30.34
N ARG A 6 8.01 -0.99 -31.46
CA ARG A 6 7.57 -2.40 -31.44
C ARG A 6 8.52 -3.28 -30.65
N ASN A 7 9.83 -3.18 -30.89
CA ASN A 7 10.83 -3.96 -30.15
C ASN A 7 10.80 -3.62 -28.65
N PHE A 8 10.58 -2.35 -28.29
CA PHE A 8 10.49 -1.95 -26.89
C PHE A 8 9.26 -2.52 -26.19
N PHE A 9 8.09 -2.49 -26.85
CA PHE A 9 6.89 -3.17 -26.34
C PHE A 9 7.12 -4.68 -26.15
N SER A 10 7.68 -5.36 -27.16
CA SER A 10 7.99 -6.80 -27.07
C SER A 10 9.00 -7.14 -25.97
N SER A 11 10.03 -6.30 -25.76
CA SER A 11 10.96 -6.48 -24.65
C SER A 11 10.27 -6.33 -23.29
N THR A 12 9.30 -5.42 -23.19
CA THR A 12 8.50 -5.21 -21.97
C THR A 12 7.57 -6.39 -21.71
N GLN A 13 6.94 -6.93 -22.76
CA GLN A 13 6.10 -8.13 -22.67
C GLN A 13 6.91 -9.31 -22.10
N LEU A 14 8.11 -9.55 -22.64
CA LEU A 14 9.00 -10.63 -22.17
C LEU A 14 9.44 -10.40 -20.71
N LYS A 15 9.88 -9.17 -20.39
CA LYS A 15 10.35 -8.82 -19.03
C LYS A 15 9.29 -9.06 -17.96
N TYR A 16 8.04 -8.69 -18.23
CA TYR A 16 6.94 -8.81 -17.27
C TYR A 16 6.01 -10.00 -17.53
N GLN A 17 6.44 -10.95 -18.39
CA GLN A 17 5.72 -12.17 -18.72
C GLN A 17 4.25 -11.92 -19.12
N LYS A 18 4.03 -10.87 -19.92
CA LYS A 18 2.69 -10.48 -20.37
C LYS A 18 2.18 -11.44 -21.42
N VAL A 19 0.99 -12.00 -21.18
CA VAL A 19 0.27 -12.85 -22.12
C VAL A 19 -1.10 -12.22 -22.35
N TYR A 20 -1.45 -12.03 -23.62
CA TYR A 20 -2.72 -11.42 -24.03
C TYR A 20 -3.65 -12.48 -24.59
N SER A 21 -4.95 -12.34 -24.31
CA SER A 21 -5.97 -13.35 -24.65
C SER A 21 -6.12 -13.54 -26.16
N ASN A 22 -5.94 -12.47 -26.94
CA ASN A 22 -6.01 -12.48 -28.38
C ASN A 22 -5.28 -11.27 -28.99
N ARG A 23 -5.20 -11.23 -30.32
CA ARG A 23 -4.54 -10.16 -31.07
C ARG A 23 -5.17 -8.78 -30.87
N ASN A 24 -6.49 -8.69 -30.70
CA ASN A 24 -7.15 -7.40 -30.50
C ASN A 24 -6.76 -6.81 -29.13
N GLU A 25 -6.70 -7.65 -28.09
CA GLU A 25 -6.20 -7.26 -26.77
C GLU A 25 -4.76 -6.79 -26.85
N GLU A 26 -3.87 -7.54 -27.52
CA GLU A 26 -2.47 -7.12 -27.69
C GLU A 26 -2.35 -5.76 -28.41
N LEU A 27 -3.16 -5.53 -29.45
CA LEU A 27 -3.15 -4.25 -30.18
C LEU A 27 -3.61 -3.08 -29.29
N TYR A 28 -4.63 -3.29 -28.46
CA TYR A 28 -5.10 -2.32 -27.49
C TYR A 28 -4.04 -2.04 -26.42
N ARG A 29 -3.46 -3.09 -25.82
CA ARG A 29 -2.38 -3.00 -24.82
C ARG A 29 -1.17 -2.24 -25.35
N ARG A 30 -0.81 -2.49 -26.61
CA ARG A 30 0.27 -1.76 -27.28
C ARG A 30 -0.04 -0.28 -27.45
N LYS A 31 -1.29 0.07 -27.80
CA LYS A 31 -1.73 1.47 -27.90
C LYS A 31 -1.58 2.16 -26.54
N VAL A 32 -2.15 1.58 -25.48
CA VAL A 32 -2.08 2.09 -24.11
C VAL A 32 -0.62 2.22 -23.65
N PHE A 33 0.21 1.22 -23.97
CA PHE A 33 1.64 1.26 -23.68
C PHE A 33 2.36 2.47 -24.27
N PHE A 34 2.08 2.83 -25.53
CA PHE A 34 2.72 3.99 -26.15
C PHE A 34 2.20 5.32 -25.61
N GLU A 35 0.91 5.40 -25.25
CA GLU A 35 0.35 6.58 -24.57
C GLU A 35 1.01 6.80 -23.21
N ASN A 36 1.14 5.72 -22.43
CA ASN A 36 1.83 5.72 -21.15
C ASN A 36 3.32 6.04 -21.28
N LEU A 37 4.01 5.47 -22.27
CA LEU A 37 5.42 5.76 -22.54
C LEU A 37 5.65 7.24 -22.86
N LYS A 38 4.77 7.84 -23.67
CA LYS A 38 4.81 9.27 -23.96
C LYS A 38 4.65 10.09 -22.67
N ALA A 39 3.67 9.76 -21.83
CA ALA A 39 3.45 10.44 -20.56
C ALA A 39 4.64 10.29 -19.59
N ILE A 40 5.31 9.14 -19.57
CA ILE A 40 6.55 8.91 -18.81
C ILE A 40 7.67 9.85 -19.31
N CYS A 41 7.87 9.93 -20.63
CA CYS A 41 8.90 10.80 -21.22
C CYS A 41 8.65 12.28 -20.88
N GLU A 42 7.43 12.77 -21.08
CA GLU A 42 7.04 14.15 -20.77
C GLU A 42 7.21 14.48 -19.28
N HIS A 43 6.86 13.55 -18.38
CA HIS A 43 7.09 13.69 -16.95
C HIS A 43 8.59 13.78 -16.63
N ASN A 44 9.40 12.87 -17.19
CA ASN A 44 10.82 12.80 -16.89
C ASN A 44 11.61 13.98 -17.47
N GLU A 45 11.14 14.62 -18.54
CA GLU A 45 11.67 15.92 -18.98
C GLU A 45 11.47 17.02 -17.94
N LYS A 46 10.30 17.07 -17.29
CA LYS A 46 10.04 18.00 -16.19
C LYS A 46 10.88 17.68 -14.96
N PHE A 47 11.03 16.40 -14.63
CA PHE A 47 11.91 15.94 -13.55
C PHE A 47 13.36 16.40 -13.76
N ARG A 48 13.93 16.23 -14.97
CA ARG A 48 15.29 16.71 -15.30
C ARG A 48 15.45 18.23 -15.20
N LYS A 49 14.36 18.98 -15.34
CA LYS A 49 14.31 20.44 -15.16
C LYS A 49 13.98 20.86 -13.72
N ASN A 50 13.95 19.92 -12.77
CA ASN A 50 13.55 20.13 -11.36
C ASN A 50 12.13 20.69 -11.18
N LEU A 51 11.22 20.44 -12.12
CA LEU A 51 9.82 20.86 -12.05
C LEU A 51 8.92 19.79 -11.37
N GLU A 52 9.41 18.56 -11.28
CA GLU A 52 8.80 17.43 -10.57
C GLU A 52 9.83 16.83 -9.60
N THR A 53 9.38 16.20 -8.50
CA THR A 53 10.31 15.63 -7.49
C THR A 53 10.63 14.16 -7.71
N TYR A 54 9.94 13.51 -8.66
CA TYR A 54 10.04 12.08 -8.87
C TYR A 54 10.15 11.71 -10.33
N GLU A 55 10.65 10.49 -10.57
CA GLU A 55 10.82 9.92 -11.90
C GLU A 55 9.77 8.82 -12.14
N LYS A 56 9.30 8.70 -13.38
CA LYS A 56 8.45 7.61 -13.84
C LYS A 56 9.21 6.65 -14.72
N GLY A 57 8.72 5.43 -14.87
CA GLY A 57 9.36 4.41 -15.68
C GLY A 57 8.41 3.32 -16.14
N VAL A 58 8.88 2.53 -17.09
CA VAL A 58 8.15 1.38 -17.62
C VAL A 58 8.20 0.24 -16.60
N ASN A 59 7.05 -0.05 -16.01
CA ASN A 59 6.85 -1.18 -15.09
C ASN A 59 5.72 -2.10 -15.57
N VAL A 60 5.32 -3.06 -14.75
CA VAL A 60 4.27 -4.03 -15.06
C VAL A 60 2.91 -3.38 -15.41
N PHE A 61 2.68 -2.12 -15.05
CA PHE A 61 1.44 -1.39 -15.32
C PHE A 61 1.52 -0.50 -16.57
N ALA A 62 2.63 -0.57 -17.32
CA ALA A 62 2.85 0.31 -18.47
C ALA A 62 1.86 0.07 -19.61
N ASP A 63 1.21 -1.09 -19.71
CA ASP A 63 0.21 -1.44 -20.74
C ASP A 63 -1.24 -1.45 -20.20
N MET A 64 -1.45 -0.91 -19.01
CA MET A 64 -2.76 -0.77 -18.36
C MET A 64 -3.24 0.67 -18.49
N ASP A 65 -4.53 0.94 -18.62
CA ASP A 65 -5.04 2.32 -18.49
C ASP A 65 -5.36 2.63 -17.02
N PHE A 66 -5.67 3.88 -16.69
CA PHE A 66 -5.89 4.22 -15.28
C PHE A 66 -7.23 3.75 -14.72
N ASP A 67 -8.26 3.64 -15.55
CA ASP A 67 -9.57 3.17 -15.09
C ASP A 67 -9.53 1.67 -14.81
N GLU A 68 -8.82 0.91 -15.64
CA GLU A 68 -8.49 -0.48 -15.40
C GLU A 68 -7.61 -0.65 -14.15
N PHE A 69 -6.56 0.16 -14.00
CA PHE A 69 -5.72 0.11 -12.80
C PHE A 69 -6.55 0.38 -11.54
N ARG A 70 -7.43 1.40 -11.59
CA ARG A 70 -8.32 1.75 -10.48
C ARG A 70 -9.28 0.63 -10.14
N SER A 71 -9.83 -0.09 -11.11
CA SER A 71 -10.80 -1.15 -10.84
C SER A 71 -10.18 -2.47 -10.37
N THR A 72 -8.88 -2.67 -10.58
CA THR A 72 -8.21 -3.96 -10.32
C THR A 72 -7.14 -3.91 -9.22
N HIS A 73 -6.57 -2.74 -8.92
CA HIS A 73 -5.44 -2.59 -7.97
C HIS A 73 -5.71 -1.62 -6.83
N LEU A 74 -6.86 -0.95 -6.86
CA LEU A 74 -7.35 -0.05 -5.82
C LEU A 74 -8.64 -0.63 -5.24
N GLY A 75 -9.15 -0.01 -4.18
CA GLY A 75 -10.42 -0.42 -3.58
C GLY A 75 -10.59 0.01 -2.12
N PHE A 76 -9.70 0.84 -1.60
CA PHE A 76 -9.98 1.45 -0.31
C PHE A 76 -11.16 2.40 -0.48
N ASN A 77 -12.15 2.29 0.39
CA ASN A 77 -13.35 3.11 0.32
C ASN A 77 -13.53 3.92 1.62
N PRO A 78 -13.28 5.25 1.59
CA PRO A 78 -13.30 6.09 2.79
C PRO A 78 -14.69 6.15 3.44
N LYS A 79 -15.77 5.86 2.70
CA LYS A 79 -17.13 5.84 3.26
C LYS A 79 -17.35 4.67 4.23
N MET A 80 -16.61 3.58 4.07
CA MET A 80 -16.74 2.37 4.90
C MET A 80 -16.06 2.52 6.28
N VAL A 81 -15.10 3.45 6.41
CA VAL A 81 -14.36 3.70 7.65
C VAL A 81 -15.27 4.04 8.84
N LYS A 82 -16.38 4.74 8.57
CA LYS A 82 -17.37 5.16 9.59
C LYS A 82 -18.22 4.01 10.13
N LEU A 83 -18.13 2.80 9.54
CA LEU A 83 -19.01 1.67 9.84
C LEU A 83 -18.37 0.61 10.76
N SER A 84 -17.14 0.81 11.25
CA SER A 84 -16.48 -0.15 12.15
C SER A 84 -17.19 -0.26 13.51
N LYS A 85 -17.30 -1.49 14.02
CA LYS A 85 -18.20 -1.87 15.13
C LYS A 85 -17.50 -1.99 16.49
N PHE A 86 -16.17 -2.14 16.56
CA PHE A 86 -15.46 -2.57 17.78
C PHE A 86 -14.26 -1.70 18.22
N HIS A 87 -13.74 -2.04 19.41
CA HIS A 87 -12.85 -1.30 20.30
C HIS A 87 -11.66 -0.59 19.63
N LYS A 88 -11.82 0.71 19.40
CA LYS A 88 -10.71 1.66 19.31
C LYS A 88 -10.14 1.85 20.70
N PHE A 89 -8.96 1.31 20.95
CA PHE A 89 -8.22 1.65 22.16
C PHE A 89 -7.86 3.14 22.11
N PRO A 90 -7.89 3.84 23.26
CA PRO A 90 -7.37 5.19 23.31
C PRO A 90 -5.89 5.17 22.90
N ILE A 91 -5.44 6.24 22.26
CA ILE A 91 -4.02 6.43 22.00
C ILE A 91 -3.35 6.53 23.36
N GLU A 92 -2.69 5.46 23.80
CA GLU A 92 -1.80 5.53 24.96
C GLU A 92 -0.74 6.60 24.71
N ASN A 93 -0.27 7.24 25.78
CA ASN A 93 0.61 8.39 25.65
C ASN A 93 1.85 8.05 24.78
N LEU A 94 1.85 8.54 23.55
CA LEU A 94 2.97 8.47 22.60
C LEU A 94 4.05 9.51 22.99
N SER A 95 4.13 9.86 24.27
CA SER A 95 4.97 10.89 24.89
C SER A 95 6.45 10.52 24.84
N ARG A 96 7.00 10.51 23.64
CA ARG A 96 8.42 10.81 23.41
C ARG A 96 8.53 12.31 23.19
N ARG A 97 9.56 12.93 23.76
CA ARG A 97 9.95 14.27 23.32
C ARG A 97 10.38 14.15 21.87
N GLN A 98 10.15 15.19 21.08
CA GLN A 98 10.53 15.17 19.66
C GLN A 98 12.01 14.86 19.47
N SER A 99 12.86 15.30 20.42
CA SER A 99 14.31 15.02 20.48
C SER A 99 14.66 13.54 20.57
N ASP A 100 13.76 12.70 21.08
CA ASP A 100 14.03 11.28 21.35
C ASP A 100 13.56 10.39 20.19
N ILE A 101 12.99 10.99 19.15
CA ILE A 101 12.56 10.30 17.94
C ILE A 101 13.77 10.26 16.99
N PRO A 102 14.23 9.06 16.57
CA PRO A 102 15.30 8.96 15.58
C PRO A 102 14.95 9.76 14.32
N THR A 103 15.93 10.33 13.64
CA THR A 103 15.69 11.10 12.40
C THR A 103 15.29 10.20 11.22
N GLU A 104 15.66 8.93 11.27
CA GLU A 104 15.35 7.92 10.28
C GLU A 104 15.12 6.56 10.95
N ILE A 105 14.13 5.82 10.45
CA ILE A 105 13.86 4.44 10.82
C ILE A 105 13.43 3.68 9.57
N ASN A 106 14.04 2.51 9.37
CA ASN A 106 13.59 1.50 8.42
C ASN A 106 13.26 0.20 9.16
N TRP A 107 11.98 -0.13 9.33
CA TRP A 107 11.56 -1.36 10.00
C TRP A 107 11.79 -2.61 9.15
N PHE A 108 11.92 -2.47 7.84
CA PHE A 108 12.27 -3.59 6.96
C PHE A 108 13.70 -4.05 7.21
N GLU A 109 14.67 -3.13 7.30
CA GLU A 109 16.05 -3.45 7.67
C GLU A 109 16.17 -4.02 9.09
N LYS A 110 15.25 -3.65 9.99
CA LYS A 110 15.16 -4.21 11.34
C LYS A 110 14.47 -5.57 11.40
N GLY A 111 14.12 -6.18 10.27
CA GLY A 111 13.49 -7.51 10.19
C GLY A 111 12.02 -7.57 10.59
N ALA A 112 11.37 -6.41 10.81
CA ALA A 112 10.00 -6.35 11.30
C ALA A 112 8.93 -6.34 10.18
N VAL A 113 9.32 -6.51 8.92
CA VAL A 113 8.43 -6.38 7.76
C VAL A 113 8.58 -7.62 6.88
N SER A 114 7.47 -8.31 6.60
CA SER A 114 7.43 -9.45 5.68
C SER A 114 7.81 -9.07 4.25
N ARG A 115 8.04 -10.06 3.38
CA ARG A 115 8.34 -9.82 1.95
C ARG A 115 7.24 -9.01 1.25
N VAL A 116 7.60 -8.31 0.19
CA VAL A 116 6.62 -7.65 -0.68
C VAL A 116 5.74 -8.73 -1.32
N ARG A 117 4.42 -8.50 -1.28
CA ARG A 117 3.43 -9.38 -1.89
C ARG A 117 2.90 -8.73 -3.16
N ARG A 118 2.38 -9.58 -4.06
CA ARG A 118 1.85 -9.18 -5.36
C ARG A 118 0.38 -9.52 -5.41
N GLN A 119 -0.46 -8.49 -5.44
CA GLN A 119 -1.87 -8.39 -5.85
C GLN A 119 -2.56 -7.35 -4.96
N GLY A 120 -3.04 -6.26 -5.57
CA GLY A 120 -3.33 -4.97 -4.94
C GLY A 120 -4.60 -4.90 -4.08
N ASN A 121 -4.83 -5.85 -3.17
CA ASN A 121 -5.93 -5.71 -2.22
C ASN A 121 -5.56 -4.70 -1.09
N ASN A 122 -6.57 -4.05 -0.51
CA ASN A 122 -6.46 -3.03 0.53
C ASN A 122 -6.25 -3.61 1.95
N TYR A 123 -6.30 -4.94 2.11
CA TYR A 123 -6.13 -5.59 3.42
C TYR A 123 -4.67 -5.88 3.80
N PHE A 124 -3.74 -5.89 2.82
CA PHE A 124 -2.33 -6.19 3.06
C PHE A 124 -1.69 -5.31 4.15
N PRO A 125 -1.97 -4.00 4.24
CA PRO A 125 -1.42 -3.18 5.31
C PRO A 125 -1.93 -3.54 6.71
N ALA A 126 -3.22 -3.88 6.85
CA ALA A 126 -3.76 -4.32 8.13
C ALA A 126 -3.04 -5.58 8.60
N ILE A 127 -2.94 -6.59 7.73
CA ILE A 127 -2.18 -7.82 7.98
C ILE A 127 -0.72 -7.52 8.29
N GLY A 128 -0.03 -6.76 7.43
CA GLY A 128 1.38 -6.42 7.60
C GLY A 128 1.69 -5.70 8.91
N SER A 129 0.76 -4.87 9.41
CA SER A 129 0.91 -4.23 10.72
C SER A 129 0.82 -5.25 11.87
N VAL A 130 -0.06 -6.26 11.79
CA VAL A 130 -0.15 -7.35 12.78
C VAL A 130 1.12 -8.21 12.75
N GLU A 131 1.59 -8.59 11.57
CA GLU A 131 2.85 -9.34 11.38
C GLU A 131 4.03 -8.61 12.03
N SER A 132 4.05 -7.29 11.86
CA SER A 132 5.10 -6.45 12.44
C SER A 132 4.99 -6.35 13.96
N GLN A 133 3.77 -6.31 14.51
CA GLN A 133 3.55 -6.33 15.96
C GLN A 133 3.95 -7.68 16.58
N LEU A 134 3.72 -8.80 15.90
CA LEU A 134 4.21 -10.12 16.34
C LEU A 134 5.73 -10.12 16.46
N TYR A 135 6.42 -9.58 15.45
CA TYR A 135 7.87 -9.44 15.48
C TYR A 135 8.33 -8.54 16.61
N ARG A 136 7.69 -7.37 16.77
CA ARG A 136 8.03 -6.39 17.82
C ARG A 136 7.84 -6.92 19.24
N LYS A 137 6.86 -7.79 19.46
CA LYS A 137 6.50 -8.29 20.79
C LYS A 137 7.17 -9.62 21.13
N TYR A 138 7.30 -10.51 20.15
CA TYR A 138 7.74 -11.89 20.35
C TYR A 138 8.97 -12.28 19.51
N ASN A 139 9.52 -11.37 18.69
CA ASN A 139 10.61 -11.65 17.75
C ASN A 139 10.26 -12.75 16.73
N VAL A 140 8.99 -12.87 16.37
CA VAL A 140 8.46 -13.86 15.42
C VAL A 140 7.80 -13.13 14.26
N LEU A 141 8.33 -13.32 13.05
CA LEU A 141 7.73 -12.82 11.82
C LEU A 141 7.04 -13.99 11.10
N VAL A 142 5.71 -13.97 11.07
CA VAL A 142 4.88 -14.99 10.41
C VAL A 142 4.00 -14.33 9.38
N GLU A 143 3.94 -14.89 8.17
CA GLU A 143 3.01 -14.42 7.14
C GLU A 143 1.57 -14.87 7.46
N LEU A 144 0.68 -13.90 7.68
CA LEU A 144 -0.74 -14.12 7.94
C LEU A 144 -1.55 -14.10 6.65
N SER A 145 -2.68 -14.80 6.66
CA SER A 145 -3.52 -14.96 5.47
C SER A 145 -4.27 -13.67 5.15
N VAL A 146 -3.99 -13.10 3.99
CA VAL A 146 -4.79 -12.00 3.44
C VAL A 146 -6.10 -12.55 2.84
N GLN A 147 -6.06 -13.75 2.26
CA GLN A 147 -7.21 -14.39 1.63
C GLN A 147 -8.35 -14.63 2.62
N GLU A 148 -8.00 -15.00 3.85
CA GLU A 148 -8.99 -15.18 4.91
C GLU A 148 -9.76 -13.88 5.20
N ILE A 149 -9.10 -12.72 5.14
CA ILE A 149 -9.78 -11.42 5.24
C ILE A 149 -10.68 -11.19 4.02
N VAL A 150 -10.19 -11.46 2.81
CA VAL A 150 -10.98 -11.34 1.56
C VAL A 150 -12.28 -12.14 1.68
N ASP A 151 -12.20 -13.40 2.06
CA ASP A 151 -13.35 -14.30 2.01
C ASP A 151 -14.27 -14.17 3.23
N CYS A 152 -13.71 -13.92 4.42
CA CYS A 152 -14.44 -14.08 5.68
C CYS A 152 -14.89 -12.77 6.36
N SER A 153 -14.29 -11.63 6.03
CA SER A 153 -14.59 -10.36 6.73
C SER A 153 -15.79 -9.60 6.16
N THR A 154 -16.58 -10.22 5.29
CA THR A 154 -17.77 -9.61 4.68
C THR A 154 -18.84 -9.23 5.70
N LYS A 155 -18.97 -10.01 6.78
CA LYS A 155 -19.86 -9.70 7.92
C LYS A 155 -19.40 -8.47 8.73
N ASN A 156 -18.11 -8.14 8.67
CA ASN A 156 -17.50 -6.96 9.28
C ASN A 156 -17.60 -5.73 8.37
N GLY A 157 -17.99 -5.92 7.10
CA GLY A 157 -18.33 -4.86 6.16
C GLY A 157 -17.44 -4.80 4.93
N ASN A 158 -16.32 -5.54 4.89
CA ASN A 158 -15.45 -5.61 3.71
C ASN A 158 -16.18 -6.30 2.52
N GLU A 159 -15.76 -6.04 1.30
CA GLU A 159 -16.42 -6.51 0.07
C GLU A 159 -15.49 -7.39 -0.78
N GLY A 160 -14.71 -8.25 -0.12
CA GLY A 160 -13.78 -9.17 -0.78
C GLY A 160 -12.72 -8.44 -1.60
N CYS A 161 -12.57 -8.78 -2.88
CA CYS A 161 -11.63 -8.13 -3.80
C CYS A 161 -12.08 -6.75 -4.29
N VAL A 162 -13.34 -6.35 -4.06
CA VAL A 162 -13.89 -5.11 -4.65
C VAL A 162 -13.50 -3.89 -3.82
N SER A 163 -13.76 -3.93 -2.52
CA SER A 163 -13.58 -2.77 -1.65
C SER A 163 -13.46 -3.16 -0.19
N GLY A 164 -12.75 -2.36 0.60
CA GLY A 164 -12.74 -2.52 2.05
C GLY A 164 -11.72 -1.63 2.75
N VAL A 165 -11.62 -1.79 4.07
CA VAL A 165 -10.81 -0.92 4.93
C VAL A 165 -10.06 -1.71 6.01
N MET A 166 -8.97 -1.12 6.52
CA MET A 166 -8.13 -1.78 7.53
C MET A 166 -8.87 -2.03 8.84
N SER A 167 -9.71 -1.10 9.30
CA SER A 167 -10.44 -1.22 10.58
C SER A 167 -11.39 -2.41 10.62
N GLN A 168 -12.11 -2.68 9.53
CA GLN A 168 -12.99 -3.86 9.42
C GLN A 168 -12.19 -5.18 9.36
N SER A 169 -10.98 -5.13 8.81
CA SER A 169 -10.05 -6.27 8.86
C SER A 169 -9.61 -6.54 10.31
N PHE A 170 -9.34 -5.50 11.09
CA PHE A 170 -9.07 -5.64 12.52
C PHE A 170 -10.29 -6.16 13.30
N ASP A 171 -11.49 -5.64 13.03
CA ASP A 171 -12.74 -6.14 13.63
C ASP A 171 -12.88 -7.66 13.44
N TYR A 172 -12.62 -8.16 12.23
CA TYR A 172 -12.63 -9.61 11.95
C TYR A 172 -11.61 -10.37 12.82
N MET A 173 -10.37 -9.88 12.92
CA MET A 173 -9.30 -10.54 13.66
C MET A 173 -9.52 -10.52 15.18
N ILE A 174 -10.28 -9.55 15.70
CA ILE A 174 -10.70 -9.52 17.11
C ILE A 174 -11.68 -10.66 17.37
N GLU A 175 -12.72 -10.74 16.56
CA GLU A 175 -13.83 -11.69 16.73
C GLU A 175 -13.41 -13.14 16.45
N ASN A 176 -12.63 -13.37 15.39
CA ASN A 176 -12.44 -14.70 14.82
C ASN A 176 -10.99 -15.20 14.90
N GLY A 177 -10.04 -14.30 15.15
CA GLY A 177 -8.62 -14.56 14.94
C GLY A 177 -8.24 -14.62 13.46
N ILE A 178 -6.98 -14.97 13.17
CA ILE A 178 -6.44 -15.04 11.81
C ILE A 178 -5.49 -16.22 11.63
N GLY A 179 -5.55 -16.90 10.49
CA GLY A 179 -4.63 -17.98 10.09
C GLY A 179 -3.33 -17.51 9.43
N SER A 180 -2.42 -18.44 9.12
CA SER A 180 -1.24 -18.16 8.28
C SER A 180 -1.57 -18.17 6.80
N GLU A 181 -0.76 -17.44 6.05
CA GLU A 181 -0.68 -17.54 4.58
C GLU A 181 -0.48 -18.99 4.11
N THR A 182 0.33 -19.80 4.82
CA THR A 182 0.54 -21.21 4.44
C THR A 182 -0.72 -22.07 4.56
N ASN A 183 -1.58 -21.76 5.52
CA ASN A 183 -2.80 -22.52 5.79
C ASN A 183 -3.97 -22.00 4.97
N TYR A 184 -3.95 -20.75 4.52
CA TYR A 184 -4.98 -20.17 3.68
C TYR A 184 -4.31 -19.22 2.67
N PRO A 185 -3.72 -19.78 1.58
CA PRO A 185 -2.93 -19.02 0.62
C PRO A 185 -3.74 -17.99 -0.14
N TYR A 186 -3.09 -16.89 -0.51
CA TYR A 186 -3.68 -15.84 -1.33
C TYR A 186 -3.90 -16.27 -2.78
N THR A 187 -5.17 -16.20 -3.22
CA THR A 187 -5.59 -16.53 -4.59
C THR A 187 -6.00 -15.29 -5.39
N GLY A 188 -6.28 -14.17 -4.70
CA GLY A 188 -6.62 -12.90 -5.35
C GLY A 188 -8.02 -12.85 -5.93
N THR A 189 -8.86 -13.82 -5.58
CA THR A 189 -10.26 -13.91 -6.00
C THR A 189 -11.16 -14.06 -4.80
N ASN A 190 -12.44 -13.72 -4.95
CA ASN A 190 -13.44 -14.01 -3.93
C ASN A 190 -13.71 -15.52 -3.89
N GLU A 191 -13.44 -16.15 -2.75
CA GLU A 191 -13.74 -17.56 -2.53
C GLU A 191 -14.76 -17.73 -1.38
N THR A 192 -15.12 -18.98 -1.10
CA THR A 192 -15.96 -19.29 0.05
C THR A 192 -15.12 -19.26 1.31
N CYS A 193 -15.54 -18.47 2.31
CA CYS A 193 -14.86 -18.39 3.60
C CYS A 193 -14.67 -19.76 4.28
N LEU A 194 -13.42 -20.17 4.47
CA LEU A 194 -13.06 -21.38 5.22
C LEU A 194 -12.72 -21.07 6.68
N SER A 195 -13.72 -20.63 7.45
CA SER A 195 -13.54 -20.16 8.84
C SER A 195 -13.10 -21.23 9.84
N THR A 196 -13.14 -22.52 9.50
CA THR A 196 -12.74 -23.62 10.39
C THR A 196 -11.23 -23.86 10.43
N ARG A 197 -10.44 -23.11 9.66
CA ARG A 197 -8.98 -23.27 9.62
C ARG A 197 -8.30 -22.82 10.92
N LYS A 198 -7.13 -23.41 11.17
CA LYS A 198 -6.32 -23.16 12.37
C LYS A 198 -5.93 -21.68 12.47
N ARG A 199 -6.31 -21.04 13.57
CA ARG A 199 -5.92 -19.68 13.92
C ARG A 199 -4.51 -19.64 14.52
N ILE A 200 -3.80 -18.56 14.25
CA ILE A 200 -2.48 -18.27 14.82
C ILE A 200 -2.60 -17.31 16.00
N LEU A 201 -3.46 -16.29 15.88
CA LEU A 201 -3.67 -15.31 16.92
C LEU A 201 -5.04 -14.65 16.79
N ASN A 202 -5.46 -14.01 17.89
CA ASN A 202 -6.47 -12.97 17.92
C ASN A 202 -5.77 -11.66 18.32
N ILE A 203 -6.23 -10.53 17.77
CA ILE A 203 -5.82 -9.22 18.27
C ILE A 203 -6.85 -8.78 19.33
N LYS A 204 -6.43 -7.98 20.30
CA LYS A 204 -7.33 -7.45 21.35
C LYS A 204 -8.16 -6.26 20.87
N GLY A 205 -7.63 -5.53 19.91
CA GLY A 205 -8.22 -4.32 19.36
C GLY A 205 -7.25 -3.61 18.44
N TYR A 206 -7.54 -2.36 18.13
CA TYR A 206 -6.66 -1.50 17.36
C TYR A 206 -6.75 -0.06 17.85
N VAL A 207 -5.75 0.75 17.52
CA VAL A 207 -5.72 2.19 17.78
C VAL A 207 -5.85 2.91 16.44
N GLN A 208 -6.74 3.89 16.39
CA GLN A 208 -6.84 4.85 15.28
C GLN A 208 -6.11 6.13 15.67
N LEU A 209 -5.23 6.62 14.81
CA LEU A 209 -4.54 7.89 15.04
C LEU A 209 -5.44 9.10 14.67
N PRO A 210 -5.16 10.29 15.22
CA PRO A 210 -5.88 11.50 14.87
C PRO A 210 -5.66 11.82 13.38
N SER A 211 -6.75 12.12 12.69
CA SER A 211 -6.73 12.29 11.24
C SER A 211 -5.86 13.48 10.81
N GLY A 212 -4.96 13.25 9.87
CA GLY A 212 -4.08 14.26 9.30
C GLY A 212 -2.87 14.65 10.16
N ASP A 213 -2.71 14.05 11.35
CA ASP A 213 -1.62 14.38 12.27
C ASP A 213 -0.34 13.57 11.95
N GLU A 214 0.47 14.11 11.04
CA GLU A 214 1.76 13.52 10.66
C GLU A 214 2.75 13.41 11.84
N ASN A 215 2.62 14.26 12.87
CA ASN A 215 3.51 14.24 14.02
C ASN A 215 3.17 13.08 14.98
N THR A 216 1.88 12.86 15.22
CA THR A 216 1.41 11.69 15.97
C THR A 216 1.72 10.40 15.22
N LEU A 217 1.57 10.40 13.89
CA LEU A 217 2.01 9.30 13.04
C LEU A 217 3.50 8.99 13.18
N LEU A 218 4.35 10.02 13.15
CA LEU A 218 5.82 9.87 13.31
C LEU A 218 6.16 9.17 14.63
N LYS A 219 5.57 9.65 15.73
CA LYS A 219 5.74 9.06 17.06
C LYS A 219 5.28 7.62 17.11
N ALA A 220 4.15 7.32 16.49
CA ALA A 220 3.61 5.98 16.44
C ALA A 220 4.55 5.05 15.65
N VAL A 221 5.01 5.42 14.45
CA VAL A 221 5.95 4.61 13.66
C VAL A 221 7.26 4.37 14.43
N ALA A 222 7.74 5.39 15.14
CA ALA A 222 8.97 5.30 15.93
C ALA A 222 8.87 4.40 17.16
N LYS A 223 7.71 4.38 17.82
CA LYS A 223 7.50 3.66 19.08
C LYS A 223 6.95 2.26 18.83
N ILE A 224 5.90 2.16 18.02
CA ILE A 224 5.06 0.98 17.83
C ILE A 224 5.62 0.06 16.75
N GLY A 225 6.09 0.60 15.61
CA GLY A 225 6.51 -0.21 14.47
C GLY A 225 5.82 0.22 13.18
N PRO A 226 5.78 -0.64 12.16
CA PRO A 226 5.00 -0.43 10.95
C PRO A 226 3.49 -0.22 11.23
N ILE A 227 2.88 0.70 10.49
CA ILE A 227 1.49 1.15 10.71
C ILE A 227 0.72 1.13 9.39
N ALA A 228 -0.52 0.64 9.42
CA ALA A 228 -1.39 0.62 8.26
C ALA A 228 -1.98 2.01 8.00
N ALA A 229 -1.94 2.46 6.75
CA ALA A 229 -2.43 3.78 6.35
C ALA A 229 -3.20 3.69 5.03
N ALA A 230 -4.17 4.58 4.82
CA ALA A 230 -4.75 4.82 3.51
C ALA A 230 -4.10 6.05 2.86
N MET A 231 -4.06 6.06 1.53
CA MET A 231 -3.67 7.22 0.76
C MET A 231 -4.42 7.28 -0.58
N GLU A 232 -4.33 8.41 -1.24
CA GLU A 232 -4.77 8.58 -2.61
C GLU A 232 -3.68 8.13 -3.60
N ILE A 233 -4.09 7.34 -4.57
CA ILE A 233 -3.33 6.98 -5.76
C ILE A 233 -3.93 7.71 -6.95
N THR A 234 -3.08 8.51 -7.59
CA THR A 234 -3.40 9.23 -8.83
C THR A 234 -2.91 8.44 -10.05
N ASN A 235 -3.32 8.87 -11.25
CA ASN A 235 -2.80 8.33 -12.52
C ASN A 235 -1.26 8.40 -12.62
N ASN A 236 -0.62 9.34 -11.94
CA ASN A 236 0.82 9.48 -11.98
C ASN A 236 1.55 8.43 -11.13
N THR A 237 0.89 7.86 -10.14
CA THR A 237 1.53 7.01 -9.13
C THR A 237 1.92 5.65 -9.70
N ARG A 238 1.07 5.06 -10.57
CA ARG A 238 1.23 3.69 -11.09
C ARG A 238 2.56 3.42 -11.81
N GLN A 239 3.20 4.44 -12.36
CA GLN A 239 4.48 4.34 -13.10
C GLN A 239 5.68 4.86 -12.29
N PHE A 240 5.50 5.14 -11.00
CA PHE A 240 6.57 5.62 -10.15
C PHE A 240 7.66 4.57 -9.95
N VAL A 241 8.94 4.98 -10.05
CA VAL A 241 10.11 4.09 -9.96
C VAL A 241 10.73 3.99 -8.56
N GLY A 242 10.23 4.71 -7.56
CA GLY A 242 10.62 4.53 -6.15
C GLY A 242 11.94 5.13 -5.70
N LYS A 243 12.86 5.49 -6.62
CA LYS A 243 14.22 5.98 -6.29
C LYS A 243 14.28 7.38 -5.68
N THR A 244 13.19 8.15 -5.82
CA THR A 244 13.08 9.56 -5.42
C THR A 244 11.93 9.74 -4.42
N ILE A 245 11.69 10.95 -3.93
CA ILE A 245 10.55 11.23 -3.04
C ILE A 245 9.35 11.62 -3.90
N PHE A 246 8.30 10.80 -3.86
CA PHE A 246 7.05 11.05 -4.55
C PHE A 246 6.32 12.23 -3.93
N TYR A 247 6.07 13.25 -4.74
CA TYR A 247 5.18 14.36 -4.45
C TYR A 247 4.39 14.71 -5.70
N ASP A 248 3.08 14.47 -5.69
CA ASP A 248 2.19 14.72 -6.82
C ASP A 248 1.16 15.82 -6.53
N LYS A 249 1.23 16.92 -7.26
CA LYS A 249 0.29 18.04 -7.15
C LYS A 249 -1.15 17.65 -7.51
N ALA A 250 -1.35 16.52 -8.21
CA ALA A 250 -2.67 16.00 -8.54
C ALA A 250 -3.37 15.31 -7.36
N CYS A 251 -2.68 15.02 -6.25
CA CYS A 251 -3.33 14.51 -5.04
C CYS A 251 -4.27 15.57 -4.44
N HIS A 252 -5.49 15.16 -4.16
CA HIS A 252 -6.51 15.98 -3.55
C HIS A 252 -6.26 16.15 -2.05
N ARG A 253 -6.78 17.25 -1.49
CA ARG A 253 -6.76 17.50 -0.04
C ARG A 253 -7.95 16.91 0.72
N SER A 254 -8.96 16.43 0.00
CA SER A 254 -10.13 15.79 0.61
C SER A 254 -9.88 14.31 0.85
N SER A 255 -10.29 13.83 2.02
CA SER A 255 -10.25 12.41 2.42
C SER A 255 -11.07 11.50 1.52
N ASP A 256 -12.05 12.04 0.78
CA ASP A 256 -12.94 11.26 -0.09
C ASP A 256 -12.22 10.64 -1.30
N PHE A 257 -10.99 11.09 -1.60
CA PHE A 257 -10.18 10.59 -2.71
C PHE A 257 -9.19 9.48 -2.30
N MET A 258 -9.10 9.15 -1.02
CA MET A 258 -8.34 7.97 -0.59
C MET A 258 -8.91 6.73 -1.29
N ASN A 259 -8.03 5.95 -1.92
CA ASN A 259 -8.45 4.82 -2.76
C ASN A 259 -7.52 3.61 -2.67
N HIS A 260 -6.44 3.72 -1.88
CA HIS A 260 -5.50 2.63 -1.64
C HIS A 260 -5.05 2.56 -0.19
N ALA A 261 -4.69 1.36 0.25
CA ALA A 261 -4.06 1.15 1.53
C ALA A 261 -2.59 0.73 1.36
N VAL A 262 -1.71 1.28 2.21
CA VAL A 262 -0.27 1.00 2.24
C VAL A 262 0.21 0.78 3.67
N LEU A 263 1.34 0.08 3.84
CA LEU A 263 1.98 -0.06 5.15
C LEU A 263 3.12 0.94 5.26
N ILE A 264 3.05 1.86 6.22
CA ILE A 264 4.18 2.75 6.54
C ILE A 264 5.17 1.95 7.37
N VAL A 265 6.35 1.70 6.82
CA VAL A 265 7.40 0.87 7.41
C VAL A 265 8.58 1.69 7.91
N GLY A 266 8.52 3.01 7.79
CA GLY A 266 9.62 3.87 8.18
C GLY A 266 9.43 5.30 7.74
N TYR A 267 10.47 6.09 7.97
CA TYR A 267 10.57 7.48 7.55
C TYR A 267 12.03 7.90 7.57
N GLY A 268 12.32 9.01 6.89
CA GLY A 268 13.65 9.61 6.94
C GLY A 268 13.65 10.98 6.27
N SER A 269 14.84 11.40 5.84
CA SER A 269 15.06 12.59 5.03
C SER A 269 16.13 12.33 3.98
N SER A 270 15.96 12.87 2.78
CA SER A 270 16.97 12.86 1.72
C SER A 270 17.07 14.26 1.10
N ASN A 271 18.27 14.81 1.01
CA ASN A 271 18.54 16.13 0.43
C ASN A 271 17.62 17.25 0.99
N GLY A 272 17.43 17.26 2.32
CA GLY A 272 16.59 18.25 3.01
C GLY A 272 15.07 18.03 2.84
N SER A 273 14.63 16.97 2.16
CA SER A 273 13.22 16.60 2.01
C SER A 273 12.88 15.37 2.83
N GLU A 274 11.81 15.48 3.61
CA GLU A 274 11.34 14.42 4.49
C GLU A 274 10.40 13.45 3.77
N TYR A 275 10.45 12.17 4.15
CA TYR A 275 9.62 11.13 3.56
C TYR A 275 9.08 10.12 4.57
N TRP A 276 7.94 9.52 4.23
CA TRP A 276 7.45 8.23 4.72
C TRP A 276 7.99 7.13 3.81
N LEU A 277 8.52 6.06 4.39
CA LEU A 277 8.84 4.83 3.65
C LEU A 277 7.62 3.91 3.72
N ILE A 278 7.04 3.60 2.57
CA ILE A 278 5.89 2.70 2.47
C ILE A 278 6.28 1.38 1.81
N LYS A 279 5.63 0.30 2.24
CA LYS A 279 5.55 -0.97 1.54
C LYS A 279 4.21 -1.05 0.81
N ASN A 280 4.27 -1.32 -0.49
CA ASN A 280 3.08 -1.49 -1.34
C ASN A 280 2.77 -2.99 -1.55
N SER A 281 1.61 -3.29 -2.16
CA SER A 281 1.11 -4.65 -2.48
C SER A 281 1.05 -4.94 -3.99
N TRP A 282 1.76 -4.13 -4.79
CA TRP A 282 1.79 -4.23 -6.26
C TRP A 282 2.98 -5.03 -6.81
N GLY A 283 3.63 -5.82 -5.95
CA GLY A 283 4.84 -6.57 -6.31
C GLY A 283 6.11 -5.73 -6.30
N ASP A 284 7.24 -6.41 -6.46
CA ASP A 284 8.59 -5.84 -6.40
C ASP A 284 8.96 -4.96 -7.61
N SER A 285 8.28 -5.15 -8.75
CA SER A 285 8.46 -4.35 -9.95
C SER A 285 7.90 -2.92 -9.85
N PHE A 286 7.11 -2.63 -8.82
CA PHE A 286 6.65 -1.29 -8.51
C PHE A 286 7.64 -0.57 -7.58
N GLY A 287 7.91 0.70 -7.84
CA GLY A 287 8.78 1.49 -6.98
C GLY A 287 10.19 0.91 -6.89
N ASP A 288 10.76 0.96 -5.68
CA ASP A 288 12.08 0.44 -5.37
C ASP A 288 11.91 -0.89 -4.62
N GLY A 289 11.84 -1.99 -5.37
CA GLY A 289 11.63 -3.33 -4.82
C GLY A 289 10.28 -3.51 -4.12
N GLY A 290 9.24 -2.78 -4.53
CA GLY A 290 7.91 -2.77 -3.90
C GLY A 290 7.73 -1.72 -2.80
N PHE A 291 8.75 -0.91 -2.54
CA PHE A 291 8.72 0.20 -1.59
C PHE A 291 8.68 1.54 -2.32
N ALA A 292 8.24 2.57 -1.62
CA ALA A 292 8.22 3.94 -2.12
C ALA A 292 8.47 4.94 -1.00
N LYS A 293 9.14 6.05 -1.34
CA LYS A 293 9.28 7.21 -0.46
C LYS A 293 8.21 8.23 -0.82
N ILE A 294 7.29 8.50 0.10
CA ILE A 294 6.20 9.46 -0.07
C ILE A 294 6.52 10.71 0.73
N ALA A 295 6.30 11.90 0.16
CA ALA A 295 6.60 13.16 0.84
C ALA A 295 5.89 13.25 2.21
N ARG A 296 6.68 13.56 3.25
CA ARG A 296 6.23 13.77 4.63
C ARG A 296 6.30 15.26 4.99
N ASN A 297 5.43 15.70 5.89
CA ASN A 297 5.32 17.10 6.33
C ASN A 297 5.06 18.07 5.16
N LYS A 298 4.25 17.63 4.20
CA LYS A 298 3.80 18.42 3.03
C LYS A 298 2.29 18.63 3.02
N GLY A 299 1.75 18.84 4.22
CA GLY A 299 0.32 19.05 4.46
C GLY A 299 -0.50 17.79 4.27
N ASN A 300 -0.05 16.67 4.85
CA ASN A 300 -0.71 15.37 4.72
C ASN A 300 -0.84 14.95 3.24
N HIS A 301 0.30 14.84 2.57
CA HIS A 301 0.35 14.59 1.13
C HIS A 301 -0.38 13.29 0.76
N CYS A 302 -1.27 13.37 -0.25
CA CYS A 302 -2.15 12.28 -0.68
C CYS A 302 -2.95 11.65 0.47
N ASN A 303 -3.25 12.41 1.53
CA ASN A 303 -4.04 11.97 2.68
C ASN A 303 -3.41 10.81 3.48
N ILE A 304 -2.10 10.58 3.38
CA ILE A 304 -1.40 9.42 3.99
C ILE A 304 -1.55 9.32 5.52
N ALA A 305 -1.79 10.44 6.21
CA ALA A 305 -2.02 10.49 7.65
C ALA A 305 -3.51 10.59 8.03
N THR A 306 -4.44 10.51 7.08
CA THR A 306 -5.88 10.69 7.32
C THR A 306 -6.54 9.48 7.96
N ASP A 307 -6.36 8.28 7.37
CA ASP A 307 -6.83 7.03 7.97
C ASP A 307 -5.62 6.15 8.27
N VAL A 308 -5.26 6.11 9.55
CA VAL A 308 -4.09 5.40 10.04
C VAL A 308 -4.43 4.65 11.30
N SER A 309 -4.11 3.36 11.31
CA SER A 309 -4.40 2.47 12.43
C SER A 309 -3.36 1.36 12.61
N PHE A 310 -3.23 0.89 13.84
CA PHE A 310 -2.37 -0.25 14.18
C PHE A 310 -3.04 -1.17 15.21
N PRO A 311 -2.76 -2.48 15.16
CA PRO A 311 -3.38 -3.47 16.03
C PRO A 311 -2.73 -3.52 17.41
N ILE A 312 -3.47 -4.05 18.39
CA ILE A 312 -3.01 -4.37 19.74
C ILE A 312 -3.07 -5.89 19.93
N LEU A 313 -1.94 -6.51 20.27
CA LEU A 313 -1.81 -7.96 20.54
C LEU A 313 -2.11 -8.34 21.99
#